data_AF-A0A940R9U8-F1
#
_entry.id   AF-A0A940R9U8-F1
#
_cell.length_a   1.000
_cell.length_b   1.000
_cell.length_c   1.000
_cell.angle_alpha   90.00
_cell.angle_beta   90.00
_cell.angle_gamma   90.00
#
_symmetry.space_group_name_H-M   'P 1'
#
loop_
_entity.id
_entity.type
_entity.pdbx_description
1 polymer ?
#
loop_
_entity_poly.entity_id
_entity_poly.type
_entity_poly.pdbx_seq_one_letter_code
_entity_poly.pdbx_strand_id
1 'polypeptide(L)'
;MSRTVMIVVSDNQETVDNAKKYWEQHDVTVQAYSSSQWREGLDNAFFRQQLVAGVPALISGNSPVTTDGGNNLIQFPTPTATSSNVQKMEEMEAHAIENAIVQYKGNLTEAAKALGIGRATLYRKVKQYHIDPSAARKKKSVIAA
;
A
#
# COMPACT_ATOMS: atom_id res chain seq x y z
N MET A 1 3.30 0.93 37.35
CA MET A 1 2.41 2.07 37.65
C MET A 1 1.10 1.83 36.93
N SER A 2 0.03 1.53 37.68
CA SER A 2 -1.32 1.31 37.16
C SER A 2 -1.92 2.65 36.75
N ARG A 3 -2.04 2.89 35.45
CA ARG A 3 -2.64 4.10 34.89
C ARG A 3 -4.15 3.94 34.99
N THR A 4 -4.80 4.76 35.80
CA THR A 4 -6.27 4.70 35.93
C THR A 4 -6.88 5.51 34.80
N VAL A 5 -7.78 4.92 34.03
CA VAL A 5 -8.50 5.60 32.95
C VAL A 5 -9.96 5.74 33.37
N MET A 6 -10.48 6.97 33.36
CA MET A 6 -11.90 7.24 33.60
C MET A 6 -12.55 7.62 32.27
N ILE A 7 -13.65 6.94 31.95
CA ILE A 7 -14.44 7.22 30.76
C ILE A 7 -15.71 7.93 31.17
N VAL A 8 -15.94 9.12 30.60
CA VAL A 8 -17.12 9.95 30.86
C VAL A 8 -17.93 10.06 29.57
N VAL A 9 -19.20 9.65 29.63
CA VAL A 9 -20.13 9.73 28.49
C VAL A 9 -21.20 10.76 28.84
N SER A 10 -21.20 11.90 28.16
CA SER A 10 -22.17 12.97 28.39
C SER A 10 -22.24 13.89 27.16
N ASP A 11 -23.45 14.32 26.80
CA ASP A 11 -23.66 15.31 25.73
C ASP A 11 -23.53 16.75 26.24
N ASN A 12 -23.39 16.94 27.55
CA ASN A 12 -23.25 18.26 28.16
C ASN A 12 -21.76 18.59 28.41
N GLN A 13 -21.22 19.51 27.61
CA GLN A 13 -19.82 19.93 27.64
C GLN A 13 -19.39 20.48 29.02
N GLU A 14 -20.27 21.19 29.74
CA GLU A 14 -19.94 21.72 31.07
C GLU A 14 -19.68 20.61 32.10
N THR A 15 -20.43 19.51 32.02
CA THR A 15 -20.25 18.36 32.92
C THR A 15 -18.95 17.62 32.63
N VAL A 16 -18.55 17.56 31.35
CA VAL A 16 -17.29 16.96 30.92
C VAL A 16 -16.10 17.79 31.39
N ASP A 17 -16.17 19.11 31.26
CA ASP A 17 -15.07 20.00 31.66
C ASP A 17 -14.92 20.06 33.18
N ASN A 18 -16.01 20.03 33.93
CA ASN A 18 -15.97 19.90 35.39
C ASN A 18 -15.40 18.55 35.83
N ALA A 19 -15.80 17.45 35.18
CA ALA A 19 -15.22 16.13 35.46
C ALA A 19 -13.72 16.11 35.14
N LYS A 20 -13.30 16.63 33.98
CA LYS A 20 -11.88 16.71 33.61
C LYS A 20 -11.07 17.49 34.64
N LYS A 21 -11.52 18.69 35.03
CA LYS A 21 -10.84 19.52 36.03
C LYS A 21 -10.72 18.85 37.41
N TYR A 22 -11.73 18.09 37.81
CA TYR A 22 -11.73 17.38 39.09
C TYR A 22 -10.73 16.21 39.10
N TRP A 23 -10.65 15.47 37.99
CA TRP A 23 -9.80 14.29 37.88
C TRP A 23 -8.39 14.59 37.38
N GLU A 24 -8.13 15.77 36.81
CA GLU A 24 -6.79 16.24 36.43
C GLU A 24 -5.85 16.38 37.63
N GLN A 25 -6.39 16.56 38.84
CA GLN A 25 -5.61 16.57 40.09
C GLN A 25 -5.18 15.17 40.54
N HIS A 26 -5.79 14.12 39.97
CA HIS A 26 -5.42 12.74 40.21
C HIS A 26 -4.67 12.21 38.97
N ASP A 27 -3.75 11.24 39.13
CA ASP A 27 -2.99 10.61 38.03
C ASP A 27 -3.89 9.69 37.17
N VAL A 28 -5.02 10.26 36.69
CA VAL A 28 -6.14 9.59 36.04
C VAL A 28 -6.33 10.23 34.68
N THR A 29 -6.29 9.42 33.62
CA THR A 29 -6.57 9.89 32.26
C THR A 29 -8.08 9.90 32.03
N VAL A 30 -8.67 11.08 31.82
CA VAL A 30 -10.11 11.21 31.51
C VAL A 30 -10.33 11.20 30.00
N GLN A 31 -11.09 10.22 29.52
CA GLN A 31 -11.57 10.16 28.13
C GLN A 31 -13.05 10.54 28.13
N ALA A 32 -13.41 11.56 27.34
CA ALA A 32 -14.79 12.04 27.25
C ALA A 32 -15.37 11.73 25.87
N TYR A 33 -16.59 11.19 25.86
CA TYR A 33 -17.33 10.85 24.66
C TYR A 33 -18.75 11.42 24.73
N SER A 34 -19.32 11.79 23.59
CA SER A 34 -20.76 12.08 23.50
C SER A 34 -21.58 10.78 23.53
N SER A 35 -22.86 10.85 23.86
CA SER A 35 -23.75 9.69 23.91
C SER A 35 -23.91 9.01 22.55
N SER A 36 -23.89 9.78 21.46
CA SER A 36 -23.94 9.25 20.09
C SER A 36 -22.64 8.54 19.71
N GLN A 37 -21.49 9.16 19.96
CA GLN A 37 -20.17 8.56 19.72
C GLN A 37 -19.96 7.30 20.56
N TRP A 38 -20.47 7.26 21.78
CA TRP A 38 -20.39 6.07 22.62
C TRP A 38 -21.22 4.91 22.07
N ARG A 39 -22.43 5.18 21.59
CA ARG A 39 -23.31 4.17 20.99
C ARG A 39 -22.72 3.62 19.68
N GLU A 40 -22.36 4.50 18.77
CA GLU A 40 -21.73 4.12 17.49
C GLU A 40 -20.35 3.48 17.71
N GLY A 41 -19.62 3.93 18.72
CA GLY A 41 -18.36 3.33 19.14
C GLY A 41 -18.53 1.91 19.66
N LEU A 42 -19.59 1.61 20.42
CA LEU A 42 -19.82 0.25 20.92
C LEU A 42 -20.16 -0.76 19.81
N ASP A 43 -20.61 -0.33 18.65
CA ASP A 43 -20.76 -1.21 17.48
C ASP A 43 -19.44 -1.40 16.72
N ASN A 44 -18.48 -0.49 16.92
CA ASN A 44 -17.15 -0.56 16.34
C ASN A 44 -16.20 -1.39 17.21
N ALA A 45 -15.74 -2.53 16.67
CA ALA A 45 -14.77 -3.41 17.31
C ALA A 45 -13.45 -2.69 17.69
N PHE A 46 -13.07 -1.67 16.91
CA PHE A 46 -11.89 -0.84 17.18
C PHE A 46 -12.03 0.01 18.44
N PHE A 47 -13.17 0.70 18.60
CA PHE A 47 -13.45 1.52 19.77
C PHE A 47 -13.57 0.67 21.03
N ARG A 48 -14.20 -0.51 20.93
CA ARG A 48 -14.20 -1.51 22.00
C ARG A 48 -12.78 -1.92 22.44
N GLN A 49 -11.88 -2.14 21.48
CA GLN A 49 -10.49 -2.50 21.79
C GLN A 49 -9.72 -1.32 22.41
N GLN A 50 -9.96 -0.09 21.95
CA GLN A 50 -9.32 1.10 22.49
C GLN A 50 -9.70 1.36 23.96
N LEU A 51 -10.97 1.12 24.31
CA LEU A 51 -11.45 1.24 25.69
C LEU A 51 -10.83 0.20 26.64
N VAL A 52 -10.56 -1.00 26.13
CA VAL A 52 -10.03 -2.12 26.92
C VAL A 52 -8.51 -2.10 27.01
N ALA A 53 -7.81 -1.69 25.95
CA ALA A 53 -6.37 -1.94 25.84
C ALA A 53 -5.48 -0.83 26.42
N GLY A 54 -5.92 0.44 26.53
CA GLY A 54 -5.08 1.53 27.04
C GLY A 54 -3.75 1.76 26.29
N VAL A 55 -3.55 1.08 25.17
CA VAL A 55 -2.35 1.09 24.32
C VAL A 55 -2.86 1.05 22.86
N PRO A 56 -2.25 1.79 21.91
CA PRO A 56 -2.59 1.64 20.49
C PRO A 56 -2.27 0.21 20.05
N ALA A 57 -3.30 -0.62 19.98
CA ALA A 57 -3.18 -1.96 19.43
C ALA A 57 -2.84 -1.86 17.94
N LEU A 58 -1.83 -2.61 17.51
CA LEU A 58 -1.52 -2.74 16.10
C LEU A 58 -2.74 -3.34 15.38
N ILE A 59 -3.28 -2.58 14.43
CA ILE A 59 -4.45 -2.96 13.66
C ILE A 59 -4.09 -4.18 12.80
N SER A 60 -4.79 -5.29 12.99
CA SER A 60 -4.67 -6.46 12.11
C SER A 60 -5.20 -6.10 10.71
N GLY A 61 -4.46 -6.48 9.66
CA GLY A 61 -4.56 -5.96 8.29
C GLY A 61 -5.83 -6.27 7.48
N ASN A 62 -6.98 -6.44 8.12
CA ASN A 62 -8.25 -6.79 7.49
C ASN A 62 -9.35 -5.73 7.61
N SER A 63 -9.11 -4.61 8.29
CA SER A 63 -10.09 -3.52 8.38
C SER A 63 -9.95 -2.53 7.20
N PRO A 64 -11.05 -2.10 6.56
CA PRO A 64 -11.00 -1.15 5.45
C PRO A 64 -10.38 0.18 5.92
N VAL A 65 -9.42 0.68 5.15
CA VAL A 65 -8.74 1.94 5.42
C VAL A 65 -9.70 3.09 5.15
N THR A 66 -10.10 3.83 6.17
CA THR A 66 -10.73 5.14 6.00
C THR A 66 -9.61 6.18 5.94
N THR A 67 -9.44 6.81 4.78
CA THR A 67 -8.30 7.66 4.42
C THR A 67 -8.21 8.98 5.22
N ASP A 68 -9.18 9.31 6.08
CA ASP A 68 -9.32 10.65 6.67
C ASP A 68 -9.04 10.70 8.18
N GLY A 69 -7.85 10.30 8.60
CA GLY A 69 -7.48 10.51 9.99
C GLY A 69 -6.12 9.97 10.35
N GLY A 70 -5.13 10.86 10.39
CA GLY A 70 -3.99 10.90 11.33
C GLY A 70 -3.24 9.60 11.70
N ASN A 71 -3.39 8.52 10.95
CA ASN A 71 -2.87 7.23 11.32
C ASN A 71 -1.48 7.05 10.70
N ASN A 72 -0.50 6.74 11.54
CA ASN A 72 0.83 6.28 11.13
C ASN A 72 0.73 4.89 10.46
N LEU A 73 0.12 4.85 9.29
CA LEU A 73 0.05 3.68 8.42
C LEU A 73 1.30 3.64 7.57
N ILE A 74 2.16 2.64 7.77
CA ILE A 74 3.02 2.18 6.68
C ILE A 74 2.09 1.44 5.74
N GLN A 75 1.63 2.11 4.69
CA GLN A 75 0.83 1.47 3.65
C GLN A 75 1.71 0.40 3.00
N PHE A 76 1.45 -0.86 3.33
CA PHE A 76 2.01 -1.96 2.55
C PHE A 76 1.54 -1.77 1.11
N PRO A 77 2.45 -1.86 0.11
CA PRO A 77 2.06 -1.74 -1.29
C PRO A 77 1.04 -2.83 -1.58
N THR A 78 -0.23 -2.43 -1.56
CA THR A 78 -1.31 -3.27 -2.02
C THR A 78 -1.04 -3.41 -3.51
N PRO A 79 -0.91 -4.63 -4.07
CA PRO A 79 -0.91 -4.78 -5.51
C PRO A 79 -2.22 -4.17 -5.97
N THR A 80 -2.14 -2.95 -6.50
CA THR A 80 -3.27 -2.33 -7.16
C THR A 80 -3.69 -3.38 -8.17
N ALA A 81 -4.88 -3.93 -8.01
CA ALA A 81 -5.48 -4.80 -8.99
C ALA A 81 -5.80 -3.93 -10.21
N THR A 82 -4.76 -3.42 -10.89
CA THR A 82 -4.81 -3.26 -12.32
C THR A 82 -5.19 -4.64 -12.80
N SER A 83 -6.43 -4.77 -13.28
CA SER A 83 -6.99 -5.97 -13.87
C SER A 83 -5.91 -6.67 -14.69
N SER A 84 -5.23 -7.63 -14.08
CA SER A 84 -4.22 -8.42 -14.74
C SER A 84 -5.02 -9.40 -15.57
N ASN A 85 -5.38 -8.97 -16.78
CA ASN A 85 -5.78 -9.92 -17.79
C ASN A 85 -4.65 -10.94 -17.84
N VAL A 86 -4.96 -12.21 -17.59
CA VAL A 86 -3.94 -13.25 -17.49
C VAL A 86 -3.27 -13.34 -18.87
N GLN A 87 -2.13 -12.66 -19.00
CA GLN A 87 -1.39 -12.66 -20.25
C GLN A 87 -0.74 -14.03 -20.41
N LYS A 88 -0.76 -14.55 -21.64
CA LYS A 88 -0.05 -15.80 -21.93
C LYS A 88 1.42 -15.59 -21.65
N MET A 89 2.07 -16.62 -21.10
CA MET A 89 3.51 -16.61 -20.85
C MET A 89 4.32 -16.20 -22.09
N GLU A 90 3.86 -16.65 -23.26
CA GLU A 90 4.49 -16.33 -24.54
C GLU A 90 4.46 -14.83 -24.88
N GLU A 91 3.37 -14.13 -24.56
CA GLU A 91 3.23 -12.68 -24.79
C GLU A 91 4.12 -11.90 -23.82
N MET A 92 4.17 -12.31 -22.54
CA MET A 92 5.06 -11.70 -21.55
C MET A 92 6.54 -11.86 -21.94
N GLU A 93 6.94 -13.05 -22.42
CA GLU A 93 8.29 -13.30 -22.90
C GLU A 93 8.62 -12.46 -24.14
N ALA A 94 7.69 -12.35 -25.10
CA ALA A 94 7.90 -11.53 -26.30
C ALA A 94 8.10 -10.05 -25.94
N HIS A 95 7.27 -9.50 -25.05
CA HIS A 95 7.42 -8.13 -24.57
C HIS A 95 8.73 -7.90 -23.81
N ALA A 96 9.16 -8.85 -22.97
CA ALA A 96 10.43 -8.76 -22.27
C ALA A 96 11.62 -8.72 -23.25
N ILE A 97 11.59 -9.54 -24.31
CA ILE A 97 12.64 -9.59 -25.33
C ILE A 97 12.66 -8.30 -26.16
N GLU A 98 11.50 -7.80 -26.58
CA GLU A 98 11.40 -6.55 -27.33
C GLU A 98 11.96 -5.38 -26.51
N ASN A 99 11.54 -5.26 -25.24
CA ASN A 99 12.01 -4.21 -24.34
C ASN A 99 13.53 -4.27 -24.13
N ALA A 100 14.09 -5.46 -23.93
CA ALA A 100 15.54 -5.62 -23.81
C ALA A 100 16.27 -5.21 -25.11
N ILE A 101 15.79 -5.65 -26.27
CA ILE A 101 16.39 -5.28 -27.56
C ILE A 101 16.36 -3.77 -27.78
N VAL A 102 15.26 -3.09 -27.42
CA VAL A 102 15.13 -1.64 -27.49
C VAL A 102 16.11 -0.95 -26.53
N GLN A 103 16.16 -1.39 -25.26
CA GLN A 103 17.03 -0.82 -24.24
C GLN A 103 18.52 -0.93 -24.62
N TYR A 104 18.92 -2.06 -25.21
CA TYR A 104 20.28 -2.30 -25.67
C TYR A 104 20.52 -1.92 -27.15
N LYS A 105 19.64 -1.11 -27.75
CA LYS A 105 19.81 -0.53 -29.10
C LYS A 105 20.05 -1.57 -30.21
N GLY A 106 19.41 -2.73 -30.10
CA GLY A 106 19.61 -3.84 -31.03
C GLY A 106 20.95 -4.56 -30.87
N ASN A 107 21.64 -4.43 -29.73
CA ASN A 107 22.75 -5.30 -29.36
C ASN A 107 22.23 -6.56 -28.67
N LEU A 108 22.09 -7.64 -29.44
CA LEU A 108 21.55 -8.91 -28.97
C LEU A 108 22.43 -9.58 -27.92
N THR A 109 23.74 -9.35 -27.91
CA THR A 109 24.64 -9.94 -26.92
C THR A 109 24.40 -9.35 -25.53
N GLU A 110 24.27 -8.02 -25.46
CA GLU A 110 23.98 -7.32 -24.20
C GLU A 110 22.53 -7.56 -23.75
N ALA A 111 21.57 -7.59 -24.69
CA ALA A 111 20.18 -7.92 -24.36
C ALA A 111 20.02 -9.34 -23.80
N ALA A 112 20.74 -10.33 -24.35
CA ALA A 112 20.74 -11.70 -23.82
C ALA A 112 21.30 -11.77 -22.40
N LYS A 113 22.41 -11.06 -22.14
CA LYS A 113 23.03 -10.98 -20.82
C LYS A 113 22.11 -10.33 -19.79
N ALA A 114 21.40 -9.26 -20.18
CA ALA A 114 20.45 -8.56 -19.33
C ALA A 114 19.21 -9.40 -18.98
N LEU A 115 18.74 -10.21 -19.93
CA LEU A 115 17.64 -11.16 -19.73
C LEU A 115 18.09 -12.44 -18.99
N GLY A 116 19.38 -12.64 -18.76
CA GLY A 116 19.92 -13.84 -18.11
C GLY A 116 19.80 -15.11 -18.96
N ILE A 117 19.63 -14.99 -20.28
CA ILE A 117 19.51 -16.13 -21.20
C ILE A 117 20.72 -16.23 -22.13
N GLY A 118 21.02 -17.45 -22.59
CA GLY A 118 22.06 -17.66 -23.59
C GLY A 118 21.71 -17.00 -24.93
N ARG A 119 22.74 -16.54 -25.67
CA ARG A 119 22.58 -15.91 -26.99
C ARG A 119 21.82 -16.78 -28.00
N ALA A 120 22.07 -18.10 -27.99
CA ALA A 120 21.35 -19.05 -28.85
C ALA A 120 19.84 -19.11 -28.53
N THR A 121 19.47 -19.02 -27.25
CA THR A 121 18.08 -18.99 -26.80
C THR A 121 17.40 -17.69 -27.21
N LEU A 122 18.07 -16.55 -27.07
CA LEU A 122 17.56 -15.26 -27.53
C LEU A 122 17.29 -15.29 -29.05
N TYR A 123 18.24 -15.78 -29.86
CA TYR A 123 18.04 -15.88 -31.31
C TYR A 123 16.84 -16.75 -31.69
N ARG A 124 16.65 -17.89 -31.01
CA ARG A 124 15.50 -18.77 -31.25
C ARG A 124 14.19 -18.06 -30.94
N LYS A 125 14.10 -17.39 -29.79
CA LYS A 125 12.89 -16.67 -29.36
C LYS A 125 12.60 -15.46 -30.26
N VAL A 126 13.62 -14.69 -30.66
CA VAL A 126 13.47 -13.56 -31.61
C VAL A 126 12.88 -14.03 -32.94
N LYS A 127 13.33 -15.19 -33.45
CA LYS A 127 12.78 -15.78 -34.67
C LYS A 127 11.34 -16.29 -34.49
N GLN A 128 11.05 -16.92 -33.35
CA GLN A 128 9.72 -17.43 -33.01
C GLN A 128 8.67 -16.30 -32.88
N TYR A 129 9.06 -15.17 -32.31
CA TYR A 129 8.18 -14.02 -32.11
C TYR A 129 8.22 -13.01 -33.25
N HIS A 130 8.93 -13.30 -34.34
CA HIS A 130 9.09 -12.42 -35.50
C HIS A 130 9.54 -10.99 -35.12
N ILE A 131 10.38 -10.85 -34.10
CA ILE A 131 10.86 -9.56 -33.61
C ILE A 131 12.01 -9.08 -34.52
N ASP A 132 11.87 -7.89 -35.11
CA ASP A 132 12.93 -7.29 -35.94
C ASP A 132 13.89 -6.44 -35.08
N PRO A 133 15.15 -6.88 -34.86
CA PRO A 133 16.10 -6.12 -34.06
C PRO A 133 16.64 -4.85 -34.74
N SER A 134 16.41 -4.69 -36.04
CA SER A 134 16.84 -3.51 -36.81
C SER A 134 15.87 -2.34 -36.63
N ALA A 135 14.59 -2.62 -36.35
CA ALA A 135 13.60 -1.59 -35.99
C ALA A 135 14.02 -0.79 -34.75
N ALA A 136 14.58 -1.46 -33.74
CA ALA A 136 15.11 -0.82 -32.53
C ALA A 136 16.32 0.10 -32.81
N ARG A 137 17.11 -0.20 -33.84
CA ARG A 137 18.23 0.66 -34.28
C ARG A 137 17.75 1.94 -34.98
N LYS A 138 16.65 1.86 -35.74
CA LYS A 138 16.07 3.00 -36.48
C LYS A 138 15.35 4.01 -35.58
N LYS A 139 14.74 3.59 -34.46
CA LYS A 139 13.97 4.47 -33.57
C LYS A 139 14.78 5.65 -32.99
N LYS A 140 16.12 5.56 -32.96
CA LYS A 140 17.02 6.64 -32.55
C LYS A 140 17.14 7.78 -33.58
N SER A 141 17.00 7.54 -34.88
CA SER A 141 17.18 8.59 -35.88
C SER A 141 16.02 9.57 -35.95
N VAL A 142 14.87 9.23 -35.37
CA VAL A 142 13.64 10.06 -35.40
C VAL A 142 13.45 10.87 -34.12
N ILE A 143 14.01 10.43 -32.99
CA ILE A 143 13.88 11.12 -31.68
C ILE A 143 15.04 12.10 -31.45
N ALA A 144 16.11 12.01 -32.25
CA ALA A 144 17.29 12.88 -32.17
C ALA A 144 17.38 13.93 -33.29
N ALA A 145 16.26 14.20 -33.99
CA ALA A 145 16.09 15.27 -34.98
C ALA A 145 14.93 16.17 -34.53
#